data_AF-A0A0S7WGM5-F1
#
_entry.id   AF-A0A0S7WGM5-F1
#
_cell.length_a   1.000
_cell.length_b   1.000
_cell.length_c   1.000
_cell.angle_alpha   90.00
_cell.angle_beta   90.00
_cell.angle_gamma   90.00
#
_symmetry.space_group_name_H-M   'P 1'
#
loop_
_entity.id
_entity.type
_entity.pdbx_description
1 polymer ?
#
loop_
_entity_poly.entity_id
_entity_poly.type
_entity_poly.pdbx_seq_one_letter_code
_entity_poly.pdbx_strand_id
1 'polypeptide(L)' 'MVAVFSIFAFMRLMGMKQFGLGLGVAVLIDATVIRSILLPPSMKLLGDWNWYLPSWLEWIPRIKMAQ' A
#
# COMPACT_ATOMS: atom_id res chain seq x y z
N MET A 1 -5.13 -6.65 -9.39
CA MET A 1 -6.11 -6.42 -8.30
C MET A 1 -7.25 -5.52 -8.74
N VAL A 2 -7.00 -4.30 -9.23
CA VAL A 2 -8.05 -3.36 -9.70
C VAL A 2 -9.05 -4.02 -10.67
N ALA A 3 -8.57 -4.72 -11.70
CA ALA A 3 -9.43 -5.38 -12.70
C ALA A 3 -10.44 -6.38 -12.10
N VAL A 4 -10.07 -7.10 -11.04
CA VAL A 4 -10.97 -8.07 -10.37
C VAL A 4 -12.12 -7.34 -9.68
N PHE A 5 -11.83 -6.24 -9.00
CA PHE A 5 -12.84 -5.45 -8.31
C PHE A 5 -13.74 -4.66 -9.25
N SER A 6 -13.21 -4.21 -10.41
CA SER A 6 -14.00 -3.53 -11.43
C SER A 6 -15.12 -4.39 -12.03
N ILE A 7 -14.98 -5.73 -12.03
CA ILE A 7 -16.01 -6.65 -12.54
C ILE A 7 -17.30 -6.58 -11.69
N PHE A 8 -17.17 -6.38 -10.38
CA PHE A 8 -18.32 -6.25 -9.48
C PHE A 8 -19.17 -5.00 -9.76
N ALA A 9 -18.61 -4.00 -10.47
CA ALA A 9 -19.37 -2.84 -10.93
C ALA A 9 -20.48 -3.20 -11.94
N PHE A 10 -20.41 -4.37 -12.58
CA PHE A 10 -21.42 -4.84 -13.53
C PHE A 10 -22.49 -5.72 -12.88
N MET A 11 -22.39 -5.96 -11.58
CA MET A 11 -23.32 -6.84 -10.86
C MET A 11 -24.64 -6.14 -10.51
N ARG A 12 -25.74 -6.89 -10.54
CA ARG A 12 -27.10 -6.39 -10.24
C ARG A 12 -27.35 -6.12 -8.76
N LEU A 13 -26.57 -6.73 -7.86
CA LEU A 13 -26.68 -6.49 -6.42
C LEU A 13 -26.07 -5.14 -6.06
N MET A 14 -26.91 -4.19 -5.65
CA MET A 14 -26.52 -2.81 -5.34
C MET A 14 -25.33 -2.71 -4.37
N GLY A 15 -25.36 -3.50 -3.29
CA GLY A 15 -24.28 -3.51 -2.30
C GLY A 15 -22.93 -3.97 -2.86
N MET A 16 -22.93 -5.04 -3.67
CA MET A 16 -21.71 -5.53 -4.33
C MET A 16 -21.16 -4.54 -5.35
N LYS A 17 -22.04 -3.83 -6.05
CA LYS A 17 -21.67 -2.81 -7.04
C LYS A 17 -20.93 -1.63 -6.39
N GLN A 18 -21.45 -1.14 -5.27
CA GLN A 18 -20.82 -0.06 -4.48
C GLN A 18 -19.48 -0.51 -3.88
N PHE A 19 -19.44 -1.70 -3.28
CA PHE A 19 -18.23 -2.25 -2.69
C PHE A 19 -17.12 -2.47 -3.74
N GLY A 20 -17.46 -3.07 -4.88
CA GLY A 20 -16.53 -3.34 -5.98
C GLY A 20 -15.93 -2.08 -6.60
N LEU A 21 -16.76 -1.08 -6.89
CA LEU A 21 -16.28 0.23 -7.36
C LEU A 21 -15.39 0.91 -6.32
N GLY A 22 -15.82 0.94 -5.06
CA GLY A 22 -15.06 1.55 -3.96
C GLY A 22 -13.68 0.91 -3.79
N LEU A 23 -13.62 -0.42 -3.72
CA LEU A 23 -12.35 -1.16 -3.61
C LEU A 23 -11.47 -0.99 -4.85
N GLY A 24 -12.05 -1.07 -6.05
CA GLY A 24 -11.30 -0.88 -7.29
C GLY A 24 -10.62 0.49 -7.35
N VAL A 25 -11.36 1.54 -7.02
CA VAL A 25 -10.84 2.91 -6.95
C VAL A 25 -9.80 3.06 -5.83
N ALA A 26 -10.06 2.53 -4.64
CA ALA A 26 -9.11 2.60 -3.52
C ALA A 26 -7.77 1.94 -3.86
N VAL A 27 -7.79 0.74 -4.46
CA VAL A 27 -6.55 0.04 -4.87
C VAL A 27 -5.83 0.80 -5.98
N LEU A 28 -6.56 1.40 -6.92
CA LEU A 28 -5.96 2.21 -8.00
C LEU A 28 -5.24 3.43 -7.43
N ILE A 29 -5.87 4.14 -6.49
CA ILE A 29 -5.28 5.29 -5.80
C ILE A 29 -4.06 4.87 -4.98
N ASP A 30 -4.11 3.73 -4.26
CA ASP A 30 -2.97 3.24 -3.47
C ASP A 30 -1.76 2.93 -4.36
N ALA A 31 -2.01 2.22 -5.46
CA ALA A 31 -0.96 1.84 -6.40
C ALA A 31 -0.33 3.05 -7.13
N THR A 32 -1.10 4.12 -7.32
CA THR A 32 -0.64 5.33 -8.03
C THR A 32 -0.29 6.41 -7.03
N VAL A 33 -1.26 7.22 -6.61
CA VAL A 33 -1.08 8.40 -5.76
C VAL A 33 -0.33 8.08 -4.47
N ILE A 34 -0.73 7.02 -3.74
CA ILE A 34 -0.09 6.72 -2.44
C ILE A 34 1.35 6.27 -2.66
N ARG A 35 1.62 5.30 -3.54
CA ARG A 35 2.97 4.79 -3.74
C ARG A 35 3.91 5.70 -4.51
N SER A 36 3.41 6.45 -5.49
CA SER A 36 4.27 7.29 -6.33
C SER A 36 4.48 8.68 -5.74
N ILE A 37 3.52 9.22 -4.98
CA ILE A 37 3.58 10.60 -4.47
C ILE A 37 3.66 10.65 -2.95
N LEU A 38 2.80 9.95 -2.20
CA LEU A 38 2.80 10.10 -0.73
C LEU A 38 3.92 9.32 -0.06
N LEU A 39 4.14 8.06 -0.45
CA LEU A 39 5.07 7.16 0.21
C LEU A 39 6.52 7.67 0.17
N PRO A 40 7.10 8.09 -0.97
CA PRO A 40 8.51 8.51 -1.02
C PRO A 40 8.87 9.70 -0.11
N PRO A 41 8.12 10.83 -0.12
CA PRO A 41 8.41 11.94 0.77
C PRO A 41 8.10 11.61 2.22
N SER A 42 7.07 10.82 2.52
CA SER A 42 6.80 10.37 3.90
C SER A 42 7.96 9.54 4.46
N MET A 43 8.50 8.61 3.65
CA MET A 43 9.68 7.83 4.01
C MET A 43 10.91 8.71 4.23
N LYS A 44 11.11 9.75 3.41
CA LYS A 44 12.20 10.71 3.56
C LYS A 44 12.03 11.64 4.77
N LEU A 45 10.80 12.05 5.09
CA LEU A 45 10.46 12.91 6.22
C LEU A 45 10.63 12.19 7.56
N LEU A 46 10.17 10.94 7.64
CA LEU A 46 10.24 10.14 8.87
C LEU A 46 11.64 9.57 9.11
N GLY A 47 12.45 9.37 8.06
CA GLY A 47 13.84 8.95 8.18
C GLY A 47 14.00 7.73 9.09
N ASP A 48 14.94 7.79 10.03
CA ASP A 48 15.28 6.68 10.94
C ASP A 48 14.10 6.19 11.80
N TRP A 49 13.08 7.02 12.03
CA TRP A 49 11.91 6.63 12.83
C TRP A 49 11.06 5.56 12.12
N ASN A 50 11.05 5.56 10.78
CA ASN A 50 10.29 4.56 10.03
C ASN A 50 11.01 3.19 9.96
N TRP A 51 12.29 3.13 10.35
CA TRP A 51 13.08 1.90 10.43
C TRP A 51 13.47 1.55 11.88
N TYR A 52 12.67 1.99 12.85
CA TYR A 52 12.86 1.63 14.25
C TYR A 52 12.81 0.11 14.42
N LEU A 53 13.96 -0.48 14.74
CA LEU A 53 14.09 -1.88 15.09
C LEU A 53 14.21 -1.94 16.62
N PRO A 54 13.23 -2.51 17.33
CA PRO A 54 13.34 -2.62 18.78
C PRO A 54 14.49 -3.56 19.16
N SER A 55 15.20 -3.23 20.25
CA SER A 55 16.49 -3.80 20.63
C SER A 55 16.50 -5.32 20.84
N TRP A 56 15.36 -5.94 21.14
CA TRP A 56 15.21 -7.40 21.24
C TRP A 56 15.29 -8.11 19.88
N LEU A 57 15.12 -7.38 18.77
CA LEU A 57 15.18 -7.90 17.40
C LEU A 57 16.54 -7.68 16.72
N GLU A 58 17.53 -7.12 17.44
CA GLU A 58 18.88 -6.87 16.94
C GLU A 58 19.67 -8.14 16.61
N TRP A 59 19.19 -9.32 17.02
CA TRP A 59 19.79 -10.61 16.65
C TRP A 59 19.68 -10.93 15.15
N ILE A 60 18.82 -10.22 14.40
CA ILE A 60 18.66 -10.42 12.95
C ILE A 60 19.88 -9.85 12.21
N PRO A 61 20.54 -10.63 11.33
CA PRO A 61 21.68 -10.15 10.56
C PRO A 61 21.27 -8.99 9.65
N ARG A 62 21.82 -7.79 9.91
CA ARG A 62 21.62 -6.63 9.04
C ARG A 62 22.36 -6.86 7.74
N ILE A 63 21.62 -7.25 6.71
CA ILE A 63 22.17 -7.41 5.35
C ILE A 63 22.48 -6.00 4.82
N LYS A 64 23.73 -5.56 5.02
CA LYS A 64 24.26 -4.40 4.29
C LYS A 64 24.44 -4.84 2.85
N MET A 65 23.47 -4.51 1.99
CA MET A 65 23.69 -4.59 0.55
C MET A 65 24.79 -3.58 0.23
N ALA A 66 25.97 -4.10 -0.11
CA ALA A 66 27.15 -3.32 -0.40
C ALA A 66 26.94 -2.53 -1.70
N GLN A 67 27.07 -1.20 -1.55
CA GLN A 67 27.38 -0.17 -2.55
C GLN A 67 26.30 0.21 -3.56
#